data_AF-A0A528FCI2-F1
#
_entry.id   AF-A0A528FCI2-F1
#
_cell.length_a   1.000
_cell.length_b   1.000
_cell.length_c   1.000
_cell.angle_alpha   90.00
_cell.angle_beta   90.00
_cell.angle_gamma   90.00
#
_symmetry.space_group_name_H-M   'P 1'
#
loop_
_entity.id
_entity.type
_entity.pdbx_description
1 polymer ?
#
loop_
_entity_poly.entity_id
_entity_poly.type
_entity_poly.pdbx_seq_one_letter_code
_entity_poly.pdbx_strand_id
1 'polypeptide(L)' 'AVAEAARAVGAGLTHISALGADLSAQSDYARTKALGEKAVLETIEDAVILRPSINFGPEDSFFNRFASMARY' A
#
# COMPACT_ATOMS: atom_id res chain seq x y z
N ALA A 1 -7.23 10.34 -9.47
CA ALA A 1 -8.61 10.17 -8.98
C ALA A 1 -8.75 10.49 -7.48
N VAL A 2 -8.44 9.58 -6.54
CA VAL A 2 -8.69 9.83 -5.09
C VAL A 2 -7.87 10.99 -4.53
N ALA A 3 -6.56 11.03 -4.79
CA ALA A 3 -5.71 12.11 -4.30
C ALA A 3 -6.09 13.47 -4.90
N GLU A 4 -6.48 13.52 -6.18
CA GLU A 4 -6.94 14.77 -6.81
C GLU A 4 -8.26 15.24 -6.21
N ALA A 5 -9.18 14.32 -5.93
CA ALA A 5 -10.45 14.63 -5.28
C ALA A 5 -10.24 15.14 -3.84
N ALA A 6 -9.34 14.51 -3.07
CA ALA A 6 -8.99 14.97 -1.72
C ALA A 6 -8.39 16.38 -1.75
N ARG A 7 -7.45 16.65 -2.68
CA ARG A 7 -6.89 18.00 -2.88
C ARG A 7 -7.96 19.02 -3.23
N ALA A 8 -8.90 18.68 -4.11
CA ALA A 8 -9.95 19.59 -4.58
C ALA A 8 -10.84 20.13 -3.44
N VAL A 9 -10.94 19.40 -2.33
CA VAL A 9 -11.72 19.80 -1.15
C VAL A 9 -10.85 20.15 0.08
N GLY A 10 -9.52 20.14 -0.06
CA GLY A 10 -8.58 20.38 1.02
C GLY A 10 -8.59 19.31 2.12
N ALA A 11 -8.96 18.07 1.80
CA ALA A 11 -8.94 16.97 2.75
C ALA A 11 -7.53 16.36 2.86
N GLY A 12 -7.13 16.02 4.10
CA GLY A 12 -5.94 15.22 4.33
C GLY A 12 -6.08 13.81 3.75
N LEU A 13 -4.96 13.21 3.35
CA LEU A 13 -4.92 11.88 2.76
C LEU A 13 -3.90 10.99 3.45
N THR A 14 -4.36 9.82 3.91
CA THR A 14 -3.49 8.71 4.33
C THR A 14 -3.53 7.62 3.27
N HIS A 15 -2.38 7.27 2.71
CA HIS A 15 -2.24 6.21 1.72
C HIS A 15 -1.63 4.95 2.34
N ILE A 16 -2.27 3.81 2.14
CA ILE A 16 -1.76 2.50 2.60
C ILE A 16 -0.94 1.85 1.49
N SER A 17 0.36 1.78 1.74
CA SER A 17 1.34 1.14 0.86
C SER A 17 1.79 -0.20 1.44
N ALA A 18 3.08 -0.53 1.29
CA ALA A 18 3.72 -1.74 1.79
C ALA A 18 5.16 -1.45 2.20
N LEU A 19 5.66 -2.16 3.21
CA LEU A 19 7.03 -2.01 3.72
C LEU A 19 8.08 -2.06 2.60
N GLY A 20 7.95 -3.00 1.68
CA GLY A 20 8.87 -3.22 0.56
C GLY A 20 8.61 -2.39 -0.70
N ALA A 21 7.82 -1.31 -0.64
CA ALA A 21 7.57 -0.46 -1.81
C ALA A 21 8.86 0.19 -2.34
N ASP A 22 9.32 -0.24 -3.51
CA ASP A 22 10.53 0.26 -4.15
C ASP A 22 10.35 0.22 -5.67
N LEU A 23 10.71 1.30 -6.36
CA LEU A 23 10.63 1.43 -7.82
C LEU A 23 11.56 0.43 -8.55
N SER A 24 12.63 0.00 -7.89
CA SER A 24 13.63 -0.94 -8.40
C SER A 24 13.38 -2.39 -7.97
N ALA A 25 12.35 -2.66 -7.15
CA ALA A 25 12.05 -4.01 -6.68
C ALA A 25 11.78 -4.98 -7.84
N GLN A 26 12.17 -6.25 -7.71
CA GLN A 26 11.85 -7.28 -8.70
C GLN A 26 10.35 -7.62 -8.72
N SER A 27 9.67 -7.48 -7.58
CA SER A 27 8.24 -7.74 -7.43
C SER A 27 7.39 -6.63 -8.05
N ASP A 28 6.46 -7.01 -8.94
CA ASP A 28 5.46 -6.09 -9.50
C ASP A 28 4.65 -5.39 -8.40
N TYR A 29 4.26 -6.14 -7.37
CA TYR A 29 3.52 -5.58 -6.23
C TYR A 29 4.29 -4.47 -5.54
N ALA A 30 5.59 -4.67 -5.27
CA ALA A 30 6.43 -3.65 -4.63
C ALA A 30 6.61 -2.41 -5.52
N ARG A 31 6.84 -2.59 -6.83
CA ARG A 31 6.97 -1.47 -7.79
C ARG A 31 5.68 -0.67 -7.91
N THR A 32 4.54 -1.34 -8.06
CA THR A 32 3.24 -0.67 -8.17
C THR A 32 2.90 0.13 -6.92
N LYS A 33 3.26 -0.37 -5.73
CA LYS A 33 3.12 0.38 -4.48
C LYS A 33 4.00 1.64 -4.44
N ALA A 34 5.26 1.55 -4.85
CA ALA A 34 6.13 2.74 -4.91
C ALA A 34 5.66 3.79 -5.93
N LEU A 35 5.15 3.35 -7.08
CA LEU A 35 4.53 4.24 -8.06
C LEU A 35 3.29 4.94 -7.49
N GLY A 36 2.48 4.22 -6.71
CA GLY A 36 1.34 4.79 -5.98
C GLY A 36 1.74 5.83 -4.94
N GLU A 37 2.76 5.54 -4.11
CA GLU A 37 3.32 6.50 -3.15
C GLU A 37 3.76 7.79 -3.85
N LYS A 38 4.53 7.66 -4.94
CA LYS A 38 5.00 8.79 -5.74
C LYS A 38 3.83 9.62 -6.27
N ALA A 39 2.85 8.99 -6.91
CA ALA A 39 1.71 9.69 -7.49
C ALA A 39 0.87 10.43 -6.42
N VAL A 40 0.73 9.85 -5.23
CA VAL A 40 0.05 10.49 -4.11
C VAL A 40 0.80 11.73 -3.64
N LEU A 41 2.11 11.60 -3.40
CA LEU A 41 2.95 12.72 -2.91
C LEU A 41 3.10 13.84 -3.94
N GLU A 42 3.13 13.52 -5.24
CA GLU A 42 3.08 14.52 -6.32
C GLU A 42 1.74 15.27 -6.37
N THR A 43 0.68 14.67 -5.82
CA THR A 43 -0.68 15.26 -5.82
C THR A 43 -0.98 16.03 -4.55
N ILE A 44 -0.56 15.50 -3.39
CA ILE A 44 -0.73 16.05 -2.05
C ILE A 44 0.60 15.83 -1.31
N GLU A 45 1.40 16.88 -1.20
CA GLU A 45 2.77 16.82 -0.67
C GLU A 45 2.82 16.39 0.82
N ASP A 46 1.81 16.75 1.60
CA ASP A 46 1.69 16.45 3.03
C ASP A 46 0.89 15.16 3.32
N ALA A 47 0.62 14.34 2.31
CA ALA A 47 -0.06 13.06 2.51
C ALA A 47 0.76 12.10 3.39
N VAL A 48 0.07 11.37 4.27
CA VAL A 48 0.69 10.36 5.13
C VAL A 48 0.79 9.04 4.39
N ILE A 49 1.99 8.51 4.20
CA ILE A 49 2.19 7.18 3.63
C ILE A 49 2.44 6.16 4.74
N LEU A 50 1.51 5.23 4.94
CA LEU A 50 1.70 4.11 5.86
C LEU A 50 2.29 2.91 5.11
N ARG A 51 3.45 2.41 5.54
CA ARG A 51 4.15 1.28 4.95
C ARG A 51 4.16 0.07 5.90
N PRO A 52 3.00 -0.58 6.13
CA PRO A 52 2.94 -1.71 7.04
C PRO A 52 3.74 -2.90 6.49
N SER A 53 4.20 -3.74 7.41
CA SER A 53 4.65 -5.10 7.08
C SER A 53 3.42 -5.98 6.74
N ILE A 54 3.60 -7.30 6.73
CA ILE A 54 2.47 -8.24 6.58
C ILE A 54 1.50 -8.04 7.74
N ASN A 55 0.28 -7.62 7.43
CA ASN A 55 -0.82 -7.56 8.37
C ASN A 55 -1.35 -8.98 8.63
N PHE A 56 -1.69 -9.30 9.87
CA PHE A 56 -2.16 -10.61 10.30
C PHE A 56 -3.38 -10.50 11.20
N GLY A 57 -4.21 -11.54 11.23
CA GLY A 57 -5.42 -11.58 12.04
C GLY A 57 -6.47 -12.53 11.46
N PRO A 58 -7.65 -12.63 12.09
CA PRO A 58 -8.77 -13.35 11.49
C PRO A 58 -8.98 -12.87 10.04
N GLU A 59 -9.19 -13.83 9.13
CA GLU A 59 -9.43 -13.58 7.70
C GLU A 59 -8.26 -13.00 6.89
N ASP A 60 -7.03 -12.94 7.43
CA ASP A 60 -5.89 -12.52 6.63
C ASP A 60 -5.59 -13.51 5.48
N SER A 61 -5.08 -13.02 4.35
CA SER A 61 -4.83 -13.87 3.18
C SER A 61 -3.44 -14.50 3.17
N PHE A 62 -2.52 -14.08 4.02
CA PHE A 62 -1.13 -14.56 4.00
C PHE A 62 -0.99 -15.82 4.85
N PHE A 63 -1.24 -15.74 6.15
CA PHE A 63 -1.14 -16.85 7.08
C PHE A 63 -2.19 -17.92 6.79
N ASN A 64 -3.44 -17.54 6.48
CA ASN A 64 -4.47 -18.53 6.14
C ASN A 64 -4.15 -19.30 4.85
N ARG A 65 -3.39 -18.71 3.92
CA ARG A 65 -2.89 -19.43 2.74
C ARG A 65 -1.88 -20.50 3.13
N PHE A 66 -0.90 -20.18 3.97
CA PHE A 66 0.07 -21.19 4.45
C PHE A 66 -0.60 -22.27 5.31
N ALA A 67 -1.54 -21.88 6.17
CA ALA A 67 -2.34 -22.84 6.95
C ALA A 67 -3.10 -23.80 6.03
N SER A 68 -3.70 -23.30 4.94
CA SER A 68 -4.36 -24.15 3.95
C SER A 68 -3.40 -25.09 3.21
N MET A 69 -2.18 -24.63 2.92
CA MET A 69 -1.16 -25.46 2.26
C MET A 69 -0.66 -26.58 3.17
N ALA A 70 -0.47 -26.31 4.46
CA ALA A 70 0.07 -27.28 5.42
C ALA A 70 -0.96 -28.34 5.89
N ARG A 71 -2.24 -28.21 5.54
CA ARG A 71 -3.28 -29.17 5.87
C ARG A 71 -3.22 -30.47 5.05
N TYR A 72 -2.48 -30.45 3.94
CA TYR A 72 -2.32 -31.55 2.98
C TYR A 72 -0.84 -31.75 2.66
#